data_AF-A0A8H4WLA1-F1
#
_entry.id   AF-A0A8H4WLA1-F1
#
_cell.length_a   1.000
_cell.length_b   1.000
_cell.length_c   1.000
_cell.angle_alpha   90.00
_cell.angle_beta   90.00
_cell.angle_gamma   90.00
#
_symmetry.space_group_name_H-M   'P 1'
#
loop_
_entity.id
_entity.type
_entity.pdbx_description
1 polymer ?
#
loop_
_entity_poly.entity_id
_entity_poly.type
_entity_poly.pdbx_seq_one_letter_code
_entity_poly.pdbx_strand_id
1 'polypeptide(L)'
;MSRFQEDNFKHNLKLINEVNDLATRKGVAPAQIALAWIRTKSNKPDMPTIIPIPGGTTKDKVVQNMGGAQALTDSEMAEIDAILEEHTVSGPRY
;
A
#
# COMPACT_ATOMS: atom_id res chain seq x y z
N MET A 1 -3.34 16.72 15.51
CA MET A 1 -2.47 17.21 14.42
C MET A 1 -2.42 16.16 13.33
N SER A 2 -2.95 16.46 12.15
CA SER A 2 -3.09 15.52 11.01
C SER A 2 -1.78 14.83 10.62
N ARG A 3 -1.87 13.65 10.00
CA ARG A 3 -0.72 12.91 9.43
C ARG A 3 0.05 13.65 8.34
N PHE A 4 -0.49 14.74 7.81
CA PHE A 4 0.15 15.60 6.80
C PHE A 4 0.81 16.84 7.38
N GLN A 5 0.80 17.02 8.71
CA GLN A 5 1.63 18.02 9.38
C GLN A 5 3.11 17.64 9.22
N GLU A 6 3.99 18.63 9.17
CA GLU A 6 5.39 18.47 8.75
C GLU A 6 6.11 17.30 9.46
N ASP A 7 6.04 17.24 10.78
CA ASP A 7 6.72 16.18 11.55
C ASP A 7 6.11 14.79 11.32
N ASN A 8 4.78 14.70 11.28
CA ASN A 8 4.08 13.46 11.00
C ASN A 8 4.33 12.98 9.56
N PHE A 9 4.38 13.92 8.61
CA PHE A 9 4.65 13.63 7.22
C PHE A 9 6.05 13.07 7.03
N LYS A 10 7.07 13.72 7.64
CA LYS A 10 8.46 13.23 7.64
C LYS A 10 8.58 11.84 8.27
N HIS A 11 7.86 11.58 9.36
CA HIS A 11 7.82 10.25 9.97
C HIS A 11 7.20 9.21 9.04
N ASN A 12 6.03 9.51 8.47
CA ASN A 12 5.28 8.61 7.60
C ASN A 12 5.98 8.37 6.25
N LEU A 13 6.89 9.24 5.81
CA LEU A 13 7.69 9.03 4.60
C LEU A 13 8.58 7.77 4.69
N LYS A 14 9.01 7.37 5.89
CA LYS A 14 9.81 6.14 6.07
C LYS A 14 9.05 4.91 5.58
N LEU A 15 7.81 4.74 6.04
CA LEU A 15 6.89 3.70 5.55
C LEU A 15 6.73 3.75 4.02
N ILE A 16 6.60 4.95 3.44
CA ILE A 16 6.43 5.11 1.99
C ILE A 16 7.69 4.66 1.24
N ASN A 17 8.88 4.94 1.76
CA ASN A 17 10.14 4.52 1.14
C ASN A 17 10.26 2.99 1.08
N GLU A 18 9.95 2.29 2.17
CA GLU A 18 9.99 0.81 2.19
C GLU A 18 9.01 0.21 1.17
N VAL A 19 7.80 0.78 1.05
CA VAL A 19 6.83 0.34 0.03
C VAL A 19 7.33 0.63 -1.39
N ASN A 20 8.03 1.75 -1.60
CA ASN A 20 8.63 2.07 -2.90
C ASN A 20 9.76 1.09 -3.26
N ASP A 21 10.54 0.63 -2.28
CA ASP A 21 11.61 -0.34 -2.51
C ASP A 21 11.04 -1.71 -2.89
N LEU A 22 9.99 -2.16 -2.20
CA LEU A 22 9.24 -3.36 -2.60
C LEU A 22 8.64 -3.22 -4.01
N ALA A 23 8.05 -2.07 -4.32
CA ALA A 23 7.49 -1.81 -5.65
C ALA A 23 8.58 -1.86 -6.74
N THR A 24 9.73 -1.26 -6.49
CA THR A 24 10.91 -1.29 -7.36
C THR A 24 11.39 -2.72 -7.60
N ARG A 25 11.56 -3.52 -6.53
CA ARG A 25 11.98 -4.93 -6.64
C ARG A 25 11.02 -5.77 -7.49
N LYS A 26 9.72 -5.47 -7.42
CA LYS A 26 8.69 -6.16 -8.21
C LYS A 26 8.48 -5.56 -9.60
N GLY A 27 9.10 -4.41 -9.93
CA GLY A 27 8.91 -3.72 -11.20
C GLY A 27 7.50 -3.18 -11.40
N VAL A 28 6.82 -2.77 -10.31
CA VAL A 28 5.44 -2.27 -10.32
C VAL A 28 5.36 -0.88 -9.69
N ALA A 29 4.25 -0.19 -9.90
CA ALA A 29 3.99 1.09 -9.24
C ALA A 29 3.63 0.89 -7.76
N PRO A 30 3.99 1.81 -6.86
CA PRO A 30 3.66 1.71 -5.42
C PRO A 30 2.15 1.57 -5.15
N ALA A 31 1.32 2.24 -5.95
CA ALA A 31 -0.14 2.11 -5.86
C ALA A 31 -0.61 0.67 -6.14
N GLN A 32 0.10 -0.08 -6.99
CA GLN A 32 -0.22 -1.47 -7.29
C GLN A 32 0.14 -2.41 -6.13
N ILE A 33 1.19 -2.10 -5.35
CA ILE A 33 1.49 -2.81 -4.08
C ILE A 33 0.35 -2.62 -3.09
N ALA A 34 -0.12 -1.38 -2.89
CA ALA A 34 -1.24 -1.10 -2.00
C ALA A 34 -2.53 -1.83 -2.43
N LEU A 35 -2.84 -1.84 -3.72
CA LEU A 35 -3.99 -2.57 -4.26
C LEU A 35 -3.84 -4.09 -4.10
N ALA A 36 -2.65 -4.64 -4.33
CA ALA A 36 -2.37 -6.05 -4.14
C ALA A 36 -2.48 -6.46 -2.67
N TRP A 37 -1.99 -5.63 -1.73
CA TRP A 37 -2.14 -5.87 -0.30
C TRP A 37 -3.60 -5.93 0.13
N ILE A 38 -4.46 -5.02 -0.36
CA ILE A 38 -5.91 -5.05 -0.10
C ILE A 38 -6.53 -6.35 -0.62
N ARG A 39 -6.20 -6.75 -1.85
CA ARG A 39 -6.71 -7.98 -2.47
C ARG A 39 -6.22 -9.24 -1.74
N THR A 40 -4.96 -9.28 -1.32
CA THR A 40 -4.42 -10.41 -0.55
C THR A 40 -5.09 -10.50 0.83
N LYS A 41 -5.32 -9.37 1.52
CA LYS A 41 -6.08 -9.39 2.79
C LYS A 41 -7.52 -9.87 2.57
N SER A 42 -8.17 -9.52 1.45
CA SER A 42 -9.52 -10.03 1.10
C SER A 42 -9.61 -11.55 0.98
N ASN A 43 -8.50 -12.24 0.69
CA ASN A 43 -8.47 -13.70 0.55
C ASN A 43 -8.26 -14.41 1.91
N LYS A 44 -8.06 -13.67 3.01
CA LYS A 44 -7.89 -14.27 4.34
C LYS A 44 -9.23 -14.78 4.90
N PRO A 45 -9.22 -15.88 5.69
CA PRO A 45 -10.45 -16.54 6.17
C PRO A 45 -11.44 -15.61 6.91
N ASP A 46 -10.93 -14.64 7.66
CA ASP A 46 -11.74 -13.74 8.50
C ASP A 46 -12.03 -12.38 7.83
N MET A 47 -11.78 -12.26 6.53
CA MET A 47 -11.95 -11.01 5.80
C MET A 47 -13.10 -11.11 4.80
N PRO A 48 -13.90 -10.04 4.63
CA PRO A 48 -14.89 -10.01 3.58
C PRO A 48 -14.23 -9.91 2.21
N THR A 49 -14.99 -10.16 1.16
CA THR A 49 -14.58 -9.80 -0.20
C THR A 49 -14.40 -8.29 -0.30
N ILE A 50 -13.19 -7.83 -0.61
CA ILE A 50 -12.85 -6.42 -0.80
C ILE A 50 -12.62 -6.16 -2.28
N ILE A 51 -13.47 -5.32 -2.87
CA ILE A 51 -13.35 -4.87 -4.25
C ILE A 51 -12.87 -3.41 -4.24
N PRO A 52 -11.57 -3.14 -4.41
CA PRO A 52 -11.07 -1.77 -4.42
C PRO A 52 -11.56 -1.02 -5.67
N ILE A 53 -12.01 0.22 -5.48
CA ILE A 53 -12.43 1.16 -6.53
C ILE A 53 -11.44 2.33 -6.65
N PRO A 54 -10.21 2.08 -7.15
CA PRO A 54 -9.20 3.13 -7.23
C PRO A 54 -9.60 4.21 -8.22
N GLY A 55 -9.57 5.46 -7.77
CA GLY A 55 -9.73 6.61 -8.66
C GLY A 55 -8.54 6.80 -9.60
N GLY A 56 -8.78 7.44 -10.73
CA GLY A 56 -7.74 7.86 -11.67
C GLY A 56 -8.28 8.95 -12.58
N THR A 57 -7.61 10.10 -12.64
CA THR A 57 -8.03 11.25 -13.47
C THR A 57 -7.57 11.13 -14.91
N THR A 58 -6.67 10.21 -15.23
CA THR A 58 -6.14 9.97 -16.58
C THR A 58 -6.28 8.50 -16.96
N LYS A 59 -6.38 8.23 -18.26
CA LYS A 59 -6.41 6.86 -18.80
C LYS A 59 -5.22 6.03 -18.30
N ASP A 60 -4.02 6.59 -18.32
CA ASP A 60 -2.80 5.86 -17.92
C ASP A 60 -2.82 5.47 -16.44
N LYS A 61 -3.37 6.34 -15.56
CA LYS A 61 -3.54 6.00 -14.14
C LYS A 61 -4.58 4.92 -13.93
N VAL A 62 -5.68 4.95 -14.67
CA VAL A 62 -6.69 3.88 -14.63
C VAL A 62 -6.07 2.56 -15.11
N VAL A 63 -5.33 2.57 -16.23
CA VAL A 63 -4.64 1.39 -16.76
C VAL A 63 -3.60 0.84 -15.78
N GLN A 64 -2.78 1.70 -15.18
CA GLN A 64 -1.82 1.31 -14.15
C GLN A 64 -2.51 0.64 -12.95
N ASN A 65 -3.62 1.21 -12.48
CA ASN A 65 -4.37 0.65 -11.35
C ASN A 65 -5.04 -0.69 -11.69
N MET A 66 -5.48 -0.89 -12.95
CA MET A 66 -6.09 -2.13 -13.42
C MET A 66 -5.07 -3.25 -13.68
N GLY A 67 -3.89 -2.89 -14.20
CA GLY A 67 -2.85 -3.86 -14.59
C GLY A 67 -2.34 -4.71 -13.43
N GLY A 68 -2.44 -4.20 -12.19
CA GLY A 68 -2.22 -4.91 -10.94
C GLY A 68 -0.79 -5.43 -10.72
N ALA A 69 -0.36 -5.44 -9.45
CA ALA A 69 0.64 -6.41 -9.04
C ALA A 69 -0.06 -7.76 -8.84
N GLN A 70 0.64 -8.87 -9.11
CA GLN A 70 0.17 -10.20 -8.67
C GLN A 70 -0.09 -10.19 -7.16
N ALA A 71 -0.90 -11.14 -6.69
CA ALA A 71 -1.13 -11.31 -5.25
C ALA A 71 0.22 -11.37 -4.52
N LEU A 72 0.32 -10.62 -3.41
CA LEU A 72 1.53 -10.64 -2.60
C LEU A 72 1.70 -12.02 -1.98
N THR A 73 2.94 -12.52 -1.97
CA THR A 73 3.29 -13.78 -1.32
C THR A 73 3.21 -13.64 0.21
N ASP A 74 3.15 -14.75 0.93
CA ASP A 74 3.15 -14.72 2.41
C ASP A 74 4.39 -14.02 2.98
N SER A 75 5.56 -14.19 2.33
CA SER A 75 6.79 -13.49 2.72
C SER A 75 6.69 -11.98 2.52
N GLU A 76 6.10 -11.52 1.42
CA GLU A 76 5.90 -10.10 1.14
C GLU A 76 4.84 -9.49 2.07
N MET A 77 3.81 -10.26 2.41
CA MET A 77 2.82 -9.85 3.41
C MET A 77 3.46 -9.72 4.79
N ALA A 78 4.33 -10.65 5.18
CA ALA A 78 5.08 -10.59 6.44
C ALA A 78 6.05 -9.40 6.46
N GLU A 79 6.73 -9.12 5.33
CA GLU A 79 7.60 -7.95 5.18
C GLU A 79 6.80 -6.65 5.38
N ILE A 80 5.64 -6.50 4.73
CA ILE A 80 4.78 -5.32 4.90
C ILE A 80 4.25 -5.22 6.33
N ASP A 81 3.83 -6.33 6.95
CA ASP A 81 3.34 -6.31 8.32
C ASP A 81 4.48 -5.87 9.28
N ALA A 82 5.73 -6.30 9.07
CA ALA A 82 6.90 -5.84 9.84
C ALA A 82 7.21 -4.35 9.62
N ILE A 83 7.17 -3.86 8.37
CA ILE A 83 7.34 -2.43 8.05
C ILE A 83 6.28 -1.59 8.77
N LEU A 84 5.02 -2.05 8.81
CA LEU A 84 3.93 -1.34 9.48
C LEU A 84 4.08 -1.30 11.01
N GLU A 85 4.67 -2.35 11.60
CA GLU A 85 5.00 -2.41 13.03
C GLU A 85 6.16 -1.46 13.37
N GLU A 86 7.20 -1.42 12.54
CA GLU A 86 8.36 -0.54 12.74
C GLU A 86 8.04 0.93 12.49
N HIS A 87 7.18 1.21 11.51
CA HIS A 87 6.81 2.57 11.07
C HIS A 87 5.33 2.85 11.31
N THR A 88 4.94 2.86 12.58
CA THR A 88 3.58 3.24 12.98
C THR A 88 3.19 4.61 12.42
N VAL A 89 2.01 4.70 11.80
CA VAL A 89 1.54 5.93 11.17
C VAL A 89 1.26 6.99 12.23
N SER A 90 1.91 8.16 12.11
CA SER A 90 1.72 9.28 13.02
C SER A 90 0.64 10.24 12.52
N GLY A 91 -0.19 10.73 13.45
CA GLY A 91 -1.31 11.64 13.20
C GLY A 91 -2.61 10.93 12.79
N PRO A 92 -3.79 11.47 13.14
CA PRO A 92 -5.06 10.89 12.79
C PRO A 92 -5.36 11.06 11.30
N ARG A 93 -6.32 10.25 10.82
CA ARG A 93 -6.80 10.26 9.43
C ARG A 93 -7.53 11.56 9.07
N TYR A 94 -8.24 12.16 10.05
CA TYR A 94 -8.97 13.42 9.97
C TYR A 94 -8.63 14.28 11.18
#